data_AF-A0A1V6JJF3-F1
#
_entry.id   AF-A0A1V6JJF3-F1
#
_cell.length_a   1.000
_cell.length_b   1.000
_cell.length_c   1.000
_cell.angle_alpha   90.00
_cell.angle_beta   90.00
_cell.angle_gamma   90.00
#
_symmetry.space_group_name_H-M   'P 1'
#
loop_
_entity.id
_entity.type
_entity.pdbx_description
1 polymer ?
#
loop_
_entity_poly.entity_id
_entity_poly.type
_entity_poly.pdbx_seq_one_letter_code
_entity_poly.pdbx_strand_id
1 'polypeptide(L)'
;MKTVTRCFLLVSFGLLLGSSSCDKKPHYPENSILGTWLCQEQGNLYNFRQYNVSVDYYGSDSSMLVIYNFYKLGFNVETYATIQDTVITILNTSTQNTISGTGHVKRDFSAIYWYFNYYGQVDDYDIEAVFLRP
;
A
#
# COMPACT_ATOMS: atom_id res chain seq x y z
N MET A 1 23.63 -25.65 61.24
CA MET A 1 23.61 -26.65 60.15
C MET A 1 22.53 -26.27 59.14
N LYS A 2 22.96 -25.98 57.90
CA LYS A 2 22.29 -26.15 56.58
C LYS A 2 20.92 -25.45 56.36
N THR A 3 20.89 -24.30 55.65
CA THR A 3 20.53 -24.11 54.21
C THR A 3 19.08 -24.55 53.89
N VAL A 4 18.20 -23.75 53.27
CA VAL A 4 18.19 -23.21 51.89
C VAL A 4 17.04 -22.15 51.86
N THR A 5 17.28 -20.83 51.70
CA THR A 5 17.51 -20.05 50.48
C THR A 5 16.31 -19.95 49.51
N ARG A 6 15.66 -18.76 49.52
CA ARG A 6 15.00 -18.05 48.40
C ARG A 6 13.91 -18.79 47.60
N CYS A 7 12.65 -18.67 48.04
CA CYS A 7 11.46 -18.97 47.22
C CYS A 7 10.80 -17.73 46.57
N PHE A 8 11.41 -16.55 46.60
CA PHE A 8 10.77 -15.29 46.17
C PHE A 8 11.38 -14.66 44.91
N LEU A 9 11.86 -15.48 43.96
CA LEU A 9 12.65 -14.96 42.82
C LEU A 9 12.31 -15.61 41.46
N LEU A 10 11.09 -16.13 41.27
CA LEU A 10 10.69 -16.72 39.98
C LEU A 10 9.34 -16.23 39.41
N VAL A 11 8.58 -15.39 40.12
CA VAL A 11 7.30 -14.86 39.61
C VAL A 11 7.45 -13.45 38.99
N SER A 12 8.54 -12.74 39.29
CA SER A 12 8.77 -11.37 38.84
C SER A 12 9.46 -11.22 37.47
N PHE A 13 9.86 -12.32 36.81
CA PHE A 13 10.55 -12.26 35.51
C PHE A 13 9.61 -12.47 34.30
N GLY A 14 8.35 -12.84 34.51
CA GLY A 14 7.39 -13.06 33.42
C GLY A 14 6.66 -11.80 32.93
N LEU A 15 6.75 -10.68 33.65
CA LEU A 15 5.93 -9.48 33.40
C LEU A 15 6.64 -8.36 32.62
N LEU A 16 7.87 -8.58 32.12
CA LEU A 16 8.67 -7.55 31.44
C LEU A 16 8.77 -7.74 29.92
N LEU A 17 8.10 -8.74 29.34
CA LEU A 17 8.03 -8.93 27.88
C LEU A 17 6.80 -8.26 27.26
N GLY A 18 6.28 -7.21 27.91
CA GLY A 18 5.39 -6.24 27.28
C GLY A 18 6.17 -5.24 26.43
N SER A 19 7.05 -5.72 25.55
CA SER A 19 7.67 -4.87 24.53
C SER A 19 6.60 -4.53 23.51
N SER A 20 5.90 -3.43 23.78
CA SER A 20 5.38 -2.46 22.81
C SER A 20 5.66 -2.82 21.34
N SER A 21 4.83 -3.68 20.74
CA SER A 21 4.60 -3.65 19.30
C SER A 21 3.64 -2.49 19.03
N CYS A 22 4.10 -1.29 19.34
CA CYS A 22 3.50 -0.11 18.75
C CYS A 22 4.14 -0.06 17.37
N ASP A 23 3.49 -0.72 16.40
CA ASP A 23 3.86 -0.59 15.00
C ASP A 23 3.84 0.90 14.70
N LYS A 24 5.04 1.51 14.60
CA LYS A 24 5.15 2.90 14.18
C LYS A 24 4.52 2.92 12.81
N LYS A 25 3.30 3.46 12.71
CA LYS A 25 2.63 3.67 11.43
C LYS A 25 3.66 4.38 10.54
N PRO A 26 3.94 3.87 9.34
CA PRO A 26 4.90 4.52 8.46
C PRO A 26 4.45 5.97 8.28
N HIS A 27 5.31 6.88 8.72
CA HIS A 27 5.04 8.31 8.68
C HIS A 27 5.46 8.81 7.30
N TYR A 28 4.49 8.87 6.40
CA TYR A 28 4.70 9.45 5.07
C TYR A 28 4.53 10.97 5.15
N PRO A 29 5.22 11.75 4.30
CA PRO A 29 5.03 13.19 4.26
C PRO A 29 3.57 13.52 3.91
N GLU A 30 2.92 14.35 4.73
CA GLU A 30 1.49 14.71 4.55
C GLU A 30 1.22 15.40 3.20
N ASN A 31 2.21 16.13 2.68
CA ASN A 31 2.13 16.85 1.40
C ASN A 31 2.80 16.07 0.26
N SER A 32 2.54 14.76 0.18
CA SER A 32 3.14 13.90 -0.82
C SER A 32 2.16 12.84 -1.30
N ILE A 33 2.44 12.28 -2.48
CA ILE A 33 1.74 11.10 -2.98
C ILE A 33 2.18 9.80 -2.27
N LEU A 34 3.35 9.84 -1.63
CA LEU A 34 3.96 8.65 -1.05
C LEU A 34 3.13 8.07 0.09
N GLY A 35 3.08 6.74 0.12
CA GLY A 35 2.67 5.98 1.28
C GLY A 35 1.52 5.02 1.05
N THR A 36 0.91 4.61 2.16
CA THR A 36 -0.19 3.66 2.14
C THR A 36 -1.51 4.40 1.92
N TRP A 37 -2.30 3.89 1.00
CA TRP A 37 -3.63 4.40 0.65
C TRP A 37 -4.68 3.30 0.77
N LEU A 38 -5.89 3.68 1.12
CA LEU A 38 -7.05 2.83 1.06
C LEU A 38 -7.63 2.87 -0.35
N CYS A 39 -7.48 1.79 -1.11
CA CYS A 39 -8.14 1.63 -2.40
C CYS A 39 -9.57 1.16 -2.22
N GLN A 40 -10.50 1.82 -2.89
CA GLN A 40 -11.86 1.38 -3.15
C GLN A 40 -12.02 1.28 -4.67
N GLU A 41 -12.24 0.07 -5.19
CA GLU A 41 -12.37 -0.15 -6.63
C GLU A 41 -13.68 -0.85 -6.99
N GLN A 42 -14.17 -0.53 -8.18
CA GLN A 42 -15.32 -1.15 -8.80
C GLN A 42 -14.98 -1.50 -10.25
N GLY A 43 -14.95 -2.80 -10.55
CA GLY A 43 -14.74 -3.32 -11.89
C GLY A 43 -16.04 -3.81 -12.51
N ASN A 44 -16.01 -4.12 -13.81
CA ASN A 44 -17.18 -4.63 -14.53
C ASN A 44 -17.48 -6.09 -14.16
N LEU A 45 -16.44 -6.88 -13.91
CA LEU A 45 -16.59 -8.32 -13.61
C LEU A 45 -16.67 -8.64 -12.12
N TYR A 46 -16.26 -7.72 -11.25
CA TYR A 46 -16.12 -7.99 -9.83
C TYR A 46 -16.80 -6.95 -8.94
N ASN A 47 -17.42 -7.45 -7.87
CA ASN A 47 -17.99 -6.66 -6.79
C ASN A 47 -17.00 -5.61 -6.27
N PHE A 48 -17.54 -4.57 -5.64
CA PHE A 48 -16.78 -3.58 -4.87
C PHE A 48 -15.71 -4.24 -3.99
N ARG A 49 -14.47 -3.76 -4.08
CA ARG A 49 -13.34 -4.23 -3.27
C ARG A 49 -12.70 -3.08 -2.53
N GLN A 50 -12.20 -3.39 -1.34
CA GLN A 50 -11.45 -2.47 -0.52
C GLN A 50 -10.16 -3.14 -0.02
N TYR A 51 -9.02 -2.49 -0.22
CA TYR A 51 -7.70 -3.00 0.17
C TYR A 51 -6.67 -1.88 0.26
N ASN A 52 -5.52 -2.14 0.88
CA ASN A 52 -4.43 -1.18 0.97
C ASN A 52 -3.49 -1.29 -0.23
N VAL A 53 -3.04 -0.15 -0.74
CA VAL A 53 -1.96 -0.02 -1.73
C VAL A 53 -0.84 0.83 -1.15
N SER A 54 0.39 0.64 -1.63
CA SER A 54 1.52 1.49 -1.25
C SER A 54 2.08 2.18 -2.48
N VAL A 55 2.40 3.46 -2.37
CA VAL A 55 2.99 4.26 -3.44
C VAL A 55 4.35 4.75 -2.97
N ASP A 56 5.41 4.44 -3.71
CA ASP A 56 6.77 4.90 -3.45
C ASP A 56 7.39 5.50 -4.72
N TYR A 57 8.53 6.19 -4.58
CA TYR A 57 9.33 6.58 -5.74
C TYR A 57 10.10 5.38 -6.29
N TYR A 58 10.19 5.31 -7.61
CA TYR A 58 11.03 4.35 -8.28
C TYR A 58 12.40 4.97 -8.57
N GLY A 59 13.38 4.66 -7.70
CA GLY A 59 14.74 5.20 -7.82
C GLY A 59 14.86 6.64 -7.32
N SER A 60 15.73 7.43 -7.96
CA SER A 60 16.02 8.82 -7.57
C SER A 60 15.16 9.87 -8.26
N ASP A 61 14.37 9.48 -9.27
CA ASP A 61 13.50 10.37 -10.03
C ASP A 61 12.13 10.45 -9.37
N SER A 62 11.76 11.64 -8.86
CA SER A 62 10.46 11.85 -8.20
C SER A 62 9.27 11.83 -9.16
N SER A 63 9.49 11.83 -10.47
CA SER A 63 8.43 11.64 -11.47
C SER A 63 8.10 10.17 -11.72
N MET A 64 8.93 9.26 -11.23
CA MET A 64 8.76 7.81 -11.38
C MET A 64 8.22 7.22 -10.08
N LEU A 65 7.13 6.47 -10.18
CA LEU A 65 6.44 5.85 -9.06
C LEU A 65 6.46 4.33 -9.21
N VAL A 66 6.48 3.66 -8.08
CA VAL A 66 6.15 2.24 -7.95
C VAL A 66 4.94 2.12 -7.01
N ILE A 67 3.93 1.38 -7.48
CA ILE A 67 2.69 1.15 -6.75
C ILE A 67 2.57 -0.34 -6.46
N TYR A 68 2.47 -0.69 -5.19
CA TYR A 68 2.36 -2.06 -4.71
C TYR A 68 0.91 -2.43 -4.43
N ASN A 69 0.58 -3.70 -4.68
CA ASN A 69 -0.76 -4.26 -4.50
C ASN A 69 -1.85 -3.57 -5.34
N PHE A 70 -1.49 -2.92 -6.44
CA PHE A 70 -2.45 -2.36 -7.40
C PHE A 70 -3.34 -3.48 -7.97
N TYR A 71 -4.66 -3.24 -8.09
CA TYR A 71 -5.65 -4.25 -8.47
C TYR A 71 -5.62 -5.52 -7.59
N LYS A 72 -5.22 -5.38 -6.32
CA LYS A 72 -5.11 -6.47 -5.34
C LYS A 72 -4.19 -7.62 -5.80
N LEU A 73 -3.19 -7.33 -6.63
CA LEU A 73 -2.25 -8.34 -7.16
C LEU A 73 -1.20 -8.83 -6.15
N GLY A 74 -1.15 -8.25 -4.95
CA GLY A 74 -0.18 -8.54 -3.91
C GLY A 74 0.93 -7.50 -3.81
N PHE A 75 1.55 -7.39 -2.62
CA PHE A 75 2.64 -6.43 -2.36
C PHE A 75 3.99 -6.84 -2.97
N ASN A 76 4.10 -8.07 -3.49
CA ASN A 76 5.24 -8.55 -4.26
C ASN A 76 5.15 -8.22 -5.76
N VAL A 77 4.04 -7.62 -6.18
CA VAL A 77 3.82 -7.14 -7.55
C VAL A 77 3.96 -5.63 -7.58
N GLU A 78 4.73 -5.15 -8.54
CA GLU A 78 5.06 -3.75 -8.74
C GLU A 78 4.35 -3.24 -9.99
N THR A 79 3.63 -2.12 -9.85
CA THR A 79 3.09 -1.35 -10.97
C THR A 79 3.87 -0.06 -11.07
N TYR A 80 4.57 0.13 -12.19
CA TYR A 80 5.35 1.33 -12.43
C TYR A 80 4.49 2.38 -13.13
N ALA A 81 4.64 3.63 -12.72
CA ALA A 81 3.91 4.74 -13.27
C ALA A 81 4.76 6.00 -13.32
N THR A 82 4.41 6.93 -14.19
CA THR A 82 4.95 8.30 -14.17
C THR A 82 3.92 9.26 -13.62
N ILE A 83 4.38 10.33 -12.98
CA ILE A 83 3.54 11.46 -12.58
C ILE A 83 4.03 12.74 -13.25
N GLN A 84 3.09 13.45 -13.86
CA GLN A 84 3.28 14.80 -14.38
C GLN A 84 2.14 15.69 -13.87
N ASP A 85 2.50 16.73 -13.11
CA ASP A 85 1.57 17.57 -12.36
C ASP A 85 0.67 16.74 -11.41
N THR A 86 -0.59 16.56 -11.79
CA THR A 86 -1.58 15.76 -11.03
C THR A 86 -1.97 14.48 -11.75
N VAL A 87 -1.38 14.19 -12.92
CA VAL A 87 -1.74 13.05 -13.75
C VAL A 87 -0.70 11.95 -13.56
N ILE A 88 -1.17 10.76 -13.19
CA ILE A 88 -0.37 9.55 -13.12
C ILE A 88 -0.68 8.72 -14.35
N THR A 89 0.33 8.18 -15.02
CA THR A 89 0.17 7.26 -16.15
C THR A 89 0.83 5.93 -15.84
N ILE A 90 0.08 4.84 -15.92
CA ILE A 90 0.63 3.48 -15.72
C ILE A 90 1.50 3.13 -16.93
N LEU A 91 2.74 2.70 -16.66
CA LEU A 91 3.69 2.31 -17.68
C LEU A 91 3.66 0.80 -17.91
N ASN A 92 3.84 0.02 -16.84
CA ASN A 92 3.89 -1.43 -16.88
C ASN A 92 3.72 -2.03 -15.47
N THR A 93 3.61 -3.35 -15.42
CA THR A 93 3.64 -4.14 -14.18
C THR A 93 4.78 -5.15 -14.22
N SER A 94 5.21 -5.65 -13.08
CA SER A 94 6.24 -6.71 -12.97
C SER A 94 5.69 -8.13 -13.18
N THR A 95 4.51 -8.26 -13.82
CA THR A 95 3.83 -9.55 -14.06
C THR A 95 3.56 -9.76 -15.55
N GLN A 96 3.03 -10.94 -15.90
CA GLN A 96 2.53 -11.19 -17.26
C GLN A 96 1.18 -10.52 -17.55
N ASN A 97 0.46 -10.07 -16.52
CA ASN A 97 -0.78 -9.32 -16.68
C ASN A 97 -0.46 -7.86 -17.00
N THR A 98 -1.16 -7.27 -17.95
CA THR A 98 -0.98 -5.87 -18.34
C THR A 98 -2.03 -5.00 -17.66
N ILE A 99 -1.60 -3.89 -17.08
CA ILE A 99 -2.49 -2.83 -16.60
C ILE A 99 -2.16 -1.57 -17.38
N SER A 100 -3.19 -0.91 -17.89
CA SER A 100 -3.05 0.36 -18.60
C SER A 100 -4.11 1.32 -18.10
N GLY A 101 -3.74 2.55 -17.80
CA GLY A 101 -4.67 3.55 -17.34
C GLY A 101 -4.00 4.78 -16.77
N THR A 102 -4.82 5.68 -16.26
CA THR A 102 -4.39 6.95 -15.71
C THR A 102 -5.03 7.22 -14.37
N GLY A 103 -4.30 7.93 -13.51
CA GLY A 103 -4.77 8.44 -12.23
C GLY A 103 -4.75 9.96 -12.18
N HIS A 104 -5.60 10.56 -11.36
CA HIS A 104 -5.63 11.98 -11.07
C HIS A 104 -5.53 12.22 -9.56
N VAL A 105 -4.44 12.85 -9.16
CA VAL A 105 -4.14 13.19 -7.76
C VAL A 105 -4.81 14.50 -7.41
N LYS A 106 -5.57 14.56 -6.31
CA LYS A 106 -6.01 15.83 -5.76
C LYS A 106 -4.81 16.61 -5.23
N ARG A 107 -4.76 17.93 -5.45
CA ARG A 107 -3.62 18.78 -5.05
C ARG A 107 -3.34 18.79 -3.54
N ASP A 108 -4.32 18.43 -2.73
CA ASP A 108 -4.20 18.27 -1.28
C ASP A 108 -3.75 16.85 -0.87
N PHE A 109 -3.44 15.98 -1.84
CA PHE A 109 -3.10 14.57 -1.64
C PHE A 109 -4.12 13.79 -0.80
N SER A 110 -5.39 14.20 -0.78
CA SER A 110 -6.45 13.49 -0.05
C SER A 110 -6.99 12.28 -0.80
N ALA A 111 -6.93 12.32 -2.14
CA ALA A 111 -7.40 11.24 -3.00
C ALA A 111 -6.61 11.14 -4.31
N ILE A 112 -6.60 9.93 -4.87
CA ILE A 112 -6.20 9.65 -6.25
C ILE A 112 -7.34 8.91 -6.94
N TYR A 113 -7.88 9.48 -8.00
CA TYR A 113 -8.94 8.85 -8.81
C TYR A 113 -8.30 8.12 -9.98
N TRP A 114 -8.72 6.89 -10.23
CA TRP A 114 -8.15 6.03 -11.25
C TRP A 114 -9.20 5.59 -12.24
N TYR A 115 -8.75 5.48 -13.50
CA TYR A 115 -9.46 4.80 -14.56
C TYR A 115 -8.47 3.92 -15.32
N PHE A 116 -8.68 2.60 -15.33
CA PHE A 116 -7.74 1.65 -15.92
C PHE A 116 -8.41 0.38 -16.42
N ASN A 117 -7.66 -0.37 -17.22
CA ASN A 117 -7.99 -1.69 -17.69
C ASN A 117 -7.00 -2.70 -17.14
N TYR A 118 -7.47 -3.91 -16.88
CA TYR A 118 -6.66 -5.06 -16.50
C TYR A 118 -6.82 -6.16 -17.55
N TYR A 119 -5.70 -6.56 -18.16
CA TYR A 119 -5.61 -7.64 -19.14
C TYR A 119 -4.75 -8.76 -18.56
N GLY A 120 -5.35 -9.93 -18.31
CA GLY A 120 -4.64 -10.99 -17.59
C GLY A 120 -5.34 -12.32 -17.69
N GLN A 121 -5.48 -13.00 -16.54
CA GLN A 121 -6.24 -14.26 -16.46
C GLN A 121 -7.74 -14.06 -16.77
N VAL A 122 -8.26 -12.89 -16.41
CA VAL A 122 -9.62 -12.44 -16.69
C VAL A 122 -9.49 -10.97 -17.07
N ASP A 123 -9.97 -10.61 -18.26
CA ASP A 123 -9.94 -9.22 -18.71
C ASP A 123 -11.06 -8.44 -18.03
N ASP A 124 -10.71 -7.40 -17.29
CA ASP A 124 -11.65 -6.48 -16.63
C ASP A 124 -11.39 -5.06 -17.14
N TYR A 125 -12.42 -4.48 -17.73
CA TYR A 125 -12.35 -3.23 -18.48
C TYR A 125 -13.01 -2.11 -17.71
N ASP A 126 -12.59 -0.87 -17.97
CA ASP A 126 -13.22 0.35 -17.47
C ASP A 126 -13.37 0.37 -15.94
N ILE A 127 -12.29 -0.03 -15.24
CA ILE A 127 -12.27 -0.09 -13.79
C ILE A 127 -12.06 1.31 -13.23
N GLU A 128 -12.96 1.70 -12.33
CA GLU A 128 -12.84 2.93 -11.55
C GLU A 128 -12.34 2.59 -10.14
N ALA A 129 -11.36 3.35 -9.66
CA ALA A 129 -10.89 3.22 -8.29
C ALA A 129 -10.57 4.57 -7.65
N VAL A 130 -10.68 4.63 -6.33
CA VAL A 130 -10.26 5.78 -5.53
C VAL A 130 -9.30 5.31 -4.46
N PHE A 131 -8.11 5.91 -4.44
CA PHE A 131 -7.17 5.76 -3.33
C PHE A 131 -7.40 6.92 -2.37
N LEU A 132 -7.77 6.62 -1.13
CA LEU A 132 -8.02 7.60 -0.08
C LEU A 132 -6.91 7.55 0.97
N ARG A 133 -6.50 8.72 1.47
CA ARG A 133 -5.64 8.76 2.67
C ARG A 133 -6.42 8.20 3.87
N PRO A 134 -5.86 7.24 4.62
CA PRO A 134 -6.49 6.66 5.81
C PRO A 134 -6.50 7.62 7.01
#